data_AF-A0A2V8GUC4-F1
#
_entry.id   AF-A0A2V8GUC4-F1
#
_cell.length_a   1.000
_cell.length_b   1.000
_cell.length_c   1.000
_cell.angle_alpha   90.00
_cell.angle_beta   90.00
_cell.angle_gamma   90.00
#
_symmetry.space_group_name_H-M   'P 1'
#
loop_
_entity.id
_entity.type
_entity.pdbx_description
1 polymer ?
#
loop_
_entity_poly.entity_id
_entity_poly.type
_entity_poly.pdbx_seq_one_letter_code
_entity_poly.pdbx_strand_id
1 'polypeptide(L)'
;MSRTVFRSNPASEAGLHYVTDDRPGIRRQTHALGFRYIRPDGRPVRGAADLKRIRALAIPPAWRDVWICPDAKGHVQATGRDARG
;
A
#
# COMPACT_ATOMS: atom_id res chain seq x y z
N MET A 1 5.66 -10.59 -15.26
CA MET A 1 5.67 -10.24 -13.81
C MET A 1 5.27 -8.78 -13.68
N SER A 2 3.98 -8.52 -13.75
CA SER A 2 3.44 -7.18 -13.92
C SER A 2 3.21 -6.52 -12.56
N ARG A 3 3.69 -5.28 -12.38
CA ARG A 3 3.58 -4.51 -11.13
C ARG A 3 2.36 -3.60 -11.25
N THR A 4 1.25 -3.96 -10.61
CA THR A 4 0.01 -3.18 -10.68
C THR A 4 0.05 -2.02 -9.67
N VAL A 5 -0.09 -0.78 -10.16
CA VAL A 5 -0.06 0.44 -9.35
C VAL A 5 -1.43 1.11 -9.39
N PHE A 6 -2.04 1.34 -8.22
CA PHE A 6 -3.27 2.14 -8.13
C PHE A 6 -2.87 3.62 -8.02
N ARG A 7 -2.96 4.36 -9.14
CA ARG A 7 -2.67 5.80 -9.20
C ARG A 7 -3.96 6.61 -9.07
N SER A 8 -3.89 7.73 -8.34
CA SER A 8 -4.84 8.82 -8.48
C SER A 8 -4.25 9.81 -9.52
N ASN A 9 -4.98 10.18 -10.58
CA ASN A 9 -4.52 11.11 -11.64
C ASN A 9 -4.94 12.57 -11.29
N PRO A 10 -4.27 13.67 -11.74
CA PRO A 10 -3.42 13.75 -12.94
C PRO A 10 -2.08 14.49 -12.89
N ALA A 11 -1.32 14.24 -13.97
CA ALA A 11 -0.28 15.06 -14.62
C ALA A 11 1.14 15.12 -13.99
N SER A 12 2.05 14.31 -14.55
CA SER A 12 3.27 14.76 -15.26
C SER A 12 4.27 13.61 -15.36
N GLU A 13 4.58 13.23 -16.59
CA GLU A 13 5.77 12.45 -16.94
C GLU A 13 7.02 13.23 -16.53
N ALA A 14 7.72 12.75 -15.50
CA ALA A 14 9.13 12.97 -15.18
C ALA A 14 9.28 12.85 -13.66
N GLY A 15 10.09 11.91 -13.21
CA GLY A 15 10.24 11.63 -11.79
C GLY A 15 9.32 10.51 -11.34
N LEU A 16 9.51 9.32 -11.90
CA LEU A 16 9.25 8.09 -11.17
C LEU A 16 10.10 8.16 -9.89
N HIS A 17 9.61 8.85 -8.87
CA HIS A 17 9.97 8.57 -7.50
C HIS A 17 9.44 7.16 -7.27
N TYR A 18 10.25 6.18 -7.68
CA TYR A 18 10.27 4.90 -7.06
C TYR A 18 10.46 5.22 -5.58
N VAL A 19 9.35 5.28 -4.84
CA VAL A 19 9.39 4.86 -3.46
C VAL A 19 9.72 3.37 -3.56
N THR A 20 11.01 3.10 -3.75
CA THR A 20 11.64 1.89 -3.30
C THR A 20 11.17 1.67 -1.86
N ASP A 21 11.10 0.41 -1.46
CA ASP A 21 10.89 -0.02 -0.08
C ASP A 21 11.74 0.74 0.97
N ASP A 22 12.72 1.53 0.52
CA ASP A 22 13.56 2.48 1.23
C ASP A 22 12.81 3.60 1.99
N ARG A 23 11.59 4.00 1.56
CA ARG A 23 10.77 4.88 2.43
C ARG A 23 9.89 4.06 3.38
N PRO A 24 9.93 4.36 4.68
CA PRO A 24 9.09 3.71 5.67
C PRO A 24 7.59 3.87 5.32
N GLY A 25 6.95 2.80 4.86
CA GLY A 25 5.50 2.74 4.63
C GLY A 25 4.79 1.59 5.34
N ILE A 26 3.45 1.57 5.26
CA ILE A 26 2.63 0.55 5.92
C ILE A 26 2.66 -0.73 5.10
N ARG A 27 3.03 -1.85 5.71
CA ARG A 27 3.06 -3.17 5.06
C ARG A 27 1.83 -3.97 5.43
N ARG A 28 1.23 -4.65 4.45
CA ARG A 28 0.18 -5.66 4.70
C ARG A 28 0.82 -7.02 4.94
N GLN A 29 0.45 -7.66 6.03
CA GLN A 29 0.84 -9.02 6.36
C GLN A 29 -0.41 -9.90 6.47
N THR A 30 -0.32 -11.14 6.00
CA THR A 30 -1.34 -12.16 6.22
C THR A 30 -1.35 -12.58 7.68
N HIS A 31 -2.53 -12.75 8.25
CA HIS A 31 -2.74 -13.19 9.62
C HIS A 31 -3.84 -14.26 9.64
N ALA A 32 -3.92 -15.06 10.71
CA ALA A 32 -4.83 -16.21 10.80
C ALA A 32 -6.31 -15.92 10.46
N LEU A 33 -6.76 -14.67 10.63
CA LEU A 33 -8.14 -14.22 10.37
C LEU A 33 -8.25 -13.12 9.29
N GLY A 34 -7.23 -12.94 8.45
CA GLY A 34 -7.25 -11.96 7.36
C GLY A 34 -5.94 -11.21 7.22
N PHE A 35 -5.99 -9.87 7.28
CA PHE A 35 -4.82 -9.01 7.08
C PHE A 35 -4.54 -8.13 8.30
N ARG A 36 -3.25 -7.99 8.62
CA ARG A 36 -2.73 -7.03 9.57
C ARG A 36 -1.88 -5.99 8.84
N TYR A 37 -1.97 -4.74 9.26
CA TYR A 37 -1.19 -3.65 8.70
C TYR A 37 -0.13 -3.23 9.73
N ILE A 38 1.13 -3.17 9.30
CA ILE A 38 2.28 -2.87 10.14
C ILE A 38 2.89 -1.56 9.67
N ARG A 39 3.03 -0.61 10.58
CA ARG A 39 3.71 0.66 10.35
C ARG A 39 5.23 0.43 10.24
N PRO A 40 5.97 1.42 9.73
CA PRO A 40 7.41 1.27 9.57
C PRO A 40 8.19 1.17 10.89
N ASP A 41 7.60 1.68 11.98
CA ASP A 41 8.10 1.56 13.35
C ASP A 41 7.88 0.14 13.96
N GLY A 42 7.39 -0.81 13.15
CA GLY A 42 7.07 -2.18 13.57
C GLY A 42 5.74 -2.29 14.32
N ARG A 43 5.04 -1.18 14.59
CA ARG A 43 3.79 -1.20 15.36
C ARG A 43 2.61 -1.55 14.45
N PRO A 44 1.61 -2.28 14.96
CA PRO A 44 0.36 -2.47 14.22
C PRO A 44 -0.37 -1.15 14.01
N VAL A 45 -0.93 -0.97 12.81
CA VAL A 45 -1.95 0.05 12.56
C VAL A 45 -3.23 -0.37 13.30
N ARG A 46 -3.56 0.35 14.37
CA ARG A 46 -4.79 0.13 15.16
C ARG A 46 -5.82 1.27 15.01
N GLY A 47 -5.42 2.40 14.42
CA GLY A 47 -6.29 3.56 14.25
C GLY A 47 -7.47 3.24 13.33
N ALA A 48 -8.69 3.45 13.80
CA ALA A 48 -9.90 3.19 13.00
C ALA A 48 -9.93 4.02 11.71
N ALA A 49 -9.47 5.28 11.75
CA ALA A 49 -9.36 6.15 10.58
C ALA A 49 -8.38 5.61 9.53
N ASP A 50 -7.19 5.18 9.97
CA ASP A 50 -6.19 4.55 9.09
C ASP A 50 -6.74 3.27 8.44
N LEU A 51 -7.33 2.38 9.25
CA LEU A 51 -7.92 1.13 8.75
C LEU A 51 -9.07 1.39 7.77
N LYS A 52 -9.92 2.38 8.04
CA LYS A 52 -11.00 2.79 7.13
C LYS A 52 -10.42 3.27 5.80
N ARG A 53 -9.40 4.13 5.83
CA ARG A 53 -8.71 4.62 4.62
C ARG A 53 -8.11 3.46 3.83
N ILE A 54 -7.38 2.57 4.49
CA ILE A 54 -6.73 1.41 3.84
C ILE A 54 -7.77 0.51 3.18
N ARG A 55 -8.90 0.22 3.85
CA ARG A 55 -10.00 -0.56 3.28
C ARG A 55 -10.64 0.13 2.07
N ALA A 56 -10.76 1.46 2.09
CA ALA A 56 -11.31 2.24 0.98
C ALA A 56 -10.44 2.21 -0.28
N LEU A 57 -9.15 1.85 -0.17
CA LEU A 57 -8.27 1.63 -1.33
C LEU A 57 -8.61 0.35 -2.12
N ALA A 58 -9.51 -0.50 -1.60
CA ALA A 58 -9.98 -1.72 -2.26
C ALA A 58 -8.84 -2.64 -2.76
N ILE A 59 -7.73 -2.72 -2.00
CA ILE A 59 -6.55 -3.50 -2.38
C ILE A 59 -6.91 -4.99 -2.45
N PRO A 60 -6.80 -5.64 -3.63
CA PRO A 60 -7.24 -7.02 -3.79
C PRO A 60 -6.57 -7.98 -2.79
N PRO A 61 -7.30 -8.96 -2.26
CA PRO A 61 -6.74 -9.94 -1.32
C PRO A 61 -5.66 -10.82 -1.96
N ALA A 62 -5.70 -10.99 -3.29
CA ALA A 62 -4.72 -11.77 -4.04
C ALA A 62 -3.34 -11.12 -4.17
N TRP A 63 -3.22 -9.80 -3.94
CA TRP A 63 -1.93 -9.12 -4.04
C TRP A 63 -0.97 -9.53 -2.91
N ARG A 64 0.30 -9.72 -3.25
CA ARG A 64 1.38 -9.95 -2.29
C ARG A 64 2.30 -8.73 -2.24
N ASP A 65 3.15 -8.68 -1.22
CA ASP A 65 4.12 -7.59 -1.03
C ASP A 65 3.48 -6.19 -1.10
N VAL A 66 2.33 -6.04 -0.43
CA VAL A 66 1.57 -4.80 -0.48
C VAL A 66 2.20 -3.76 0.43
N TRP A 67 2.56 -2.63 -0.19
CA TRP A 67 2.99 -1.41 0.45
C TRP A 67 1.91 -0.34 0.34
N ILE A 68 1.64 0.35 1.44
CA ILE A 68 0.63 1.40 1.54
C ILE A 68 1.29 2.67 2.06
N CYS A 69 0.99 3.78 1.41
CA CYS A 69 1.48 5.08 1.84
C CYS A 69 0.87 5.47 3.19
N PRO A 70 1.68 5.87 4.18
CA PRO A 70 1.18 6.37 5.46
C PRO A 70 0.44 7.70 5.30
N ASP A 71 0.80 8.51 4.30
CA ASP A 71 0.16 9.80 4.00
C ASP A 71 -1.00 9.64 3.02
N ALA A 72 -2.18 10.12 3.42
CA ALA A 72 -3.38 10.15 2.60
C ALA A 72 -3.28 11.07 1.37
N LYS A 73 -2.35 12.03 1.36
CA LYS A 73 -2.09 12.95 0.23
C LYS A 73 -0.97 12.46 -0.70
N GLY A 74 -0.41 11.29 -0.44
CA GLY A 74 0.62 10.70 -1.30
C GLY A 74 0.11 10.43 -2.72
N HIS A 75 0.93 10.73 -3.71
CA HIS A 75 0.65 10.54 -5.14
C HIS A 75 0.34 9.06 -5.49
N VAL A 76 0.95 8.12 -4.77
CA VAL A 76 0.61 6.69 -4.83
C VAL A 76 0.15 6.27 -3.45
N GLN A 77 -1.06 5.73 -3.36
CA GLN A 77 -1.64 5.32 -2.09
C GLN A 77 -1.29 3.88 -1.73
N ALA A 78 -1.21 2.98 -2.71
CA ALA A 78 -0.82 1.59 -2.48
C ALA A 78 -0.17 0.98 -3.73
N THR A 79 0.73 0.03 -3.48
CA THR A 79 1.33 -0.83 -4.50
C THR A 79 1.33 -2.26 -3.99
N GLY A 80 1.37 -3.22 -4.91
CA GLY A 80 1.53 -4.64 -4.59
C GLY A 80 1.94 -5.41 -5.82
N ARG A 81 2.39 -6.64 -5.62
CA ARG A 81 2.54 -7.62 -6.69
C ARG A 81 1.23 -8.36 -6.84
N ASP A 82 0.67 -8.39 -8.04
CA ASP A 82 -0.43 -9.31 -8.28
C ASP A 82 0.09 -10.76 -8.16
N ALA A 83 -0.81 -11.68 -7.86
CA ALA A 83 -0.55 -13.11 -7.98
C ALA A 83 -1.01 -13.66 -9.34
N ARG A 84 -1.47 -12.80 -10.25
CA ARG A 84 -2.05 -13.12 -11.56
C ARG A 84 -1.29 -12.29 -12.59
N GLY A 85 -0.09 -12.76 -12.94
CA GLY A 85 0.93 -11.99 -13.65
C GLY A 85 0.50 -11.31 -14.94
#